data_AF-A0A2V9D7S3-F1
#
_entry.id   AF-A0A2V9D7S3-F1
#
_cell.length_a   1.000
_cell.length_b   1.000
_cell.length_c   1.000
_cell.angle_alpha   90.00
_cell.angle_beta   90.00
_cell.angle_gamma   90.00
#
_symmetry.space_group_name_H-M   'P 1'
#
loop_
_entity.id
_entity.type
_entity.pdbx_description
1 polymer ?
#
loop_
_entity_poly.entity_id
_entity_poly.type
_entity_poly.pdbx_seq_one_letter_code
_entity_poly.pdbx_strand_id
1 'polypeptide(L)'
;MKNVITLRVSDPDHCKRIKDPFDPNLHQLETLLPFSEVNKLVSGNANVRRPKESSKPFKSMLDSVDKSPRAFHIKNRGITFICDAFELTSAAPNGSRQLNITLADNGDGDYMDEEITDARKEGIADGGHTFAVIANTMLRMEDLKKNEDWTEPYVRVRFITSKAAFVVPEEMVEALNTSTQVKEHTMDEYRNEFQPLKDIFTKANFNIAHIAFRENDTGEWDIRDILQRLGCFLKDKQNLGPQMYRS
;
A
#
# COMPACT_ATOMS: atom_id res chain seq x y z
N MET A 1 -6.20 14.00 -15.85
CA MET A 1 -5.20 13.54 -16.84
C MET A 1 -4.66 12.22 -16.31
N LYS A 2 -4.52 11.17 -17.12
CA LYS A 2 -3.99 9.89 -16.62
C LYS A 2 -2.49 10.03 -16.33
N ASN A 3 -2.08 9.78 -15.08
CA ASN A 3 -0.68 9.74 -14.71
C ASN A 3 -0.06 8.42 -15.18
N VAL A 4 1.10 8.52 -15.85
CA VAL A 4 1.84 7.37 -16.35
C VAL A 4 3.18 7.28 -15.63
N ILE A 5 3.43 6.15 -14.99
CA ILE A 5 4.72 5.80 -14.39
C ILE A 5 5.45 4.87 -15.35
N THR A 6 6.63 5.28 -15.82
CA THR A 6 7.45 4.47 -16.72
C THR A 6 8.61 3.84 -15.97
N LEU A 7 8.64 2.50 -15.97
CA LEU A 7 9.70 1.69 -15.37
C LEU A 7 10.52 0.98 -16.44
N ARG A 8 11.81 0.78 -16.16
CA ARG A 8 12.67 -0.09 -16.97
C ARG A 8 12.63 -1.51 -16.42
N VAL A 9 12.39 -2.47 -17.31
CA VAL A 9 12.42 -3.90 -17.01
C VAL A 9 13.58 -4.52 -17.78
N SER A 10 14.55 -5.07 -17.04
CA SER A 10 15.86 -5.44 -17.56
C SER A 10 15.92 -6.77 -18.32
N ASP A 11 14.90 -7.64 -18.21
CA ASP A 11 14.91 -8.95 -18.88
C ASP A 11 13.49 -9.52 -19.06
N PRO A 12 13.13 -10.09 -20.23
CA PRO A 12 11.93 -10.92 -20.39
C PRO A 12 11.79 -12.04 -19.36
N ASP A 13 12.89 -12.67 -18.94
CA ASP A 13 12.87 -13.82 -18.01
C ASP A 13 12.49 -13.40 -16.58
N HIS A 14 12.63 -12.12 -16.27
CA HIS A 14 12.26 -11.54 -14.98
C HIS A 14 10.89 -10.87 -14.98
N CYS A 15 10.10 -11.02 -16.06
CA CYS A 15 8.82 -10.34 -16.23
C CYS A 15 7.79 -11.27 -16.87
N LYS A 16 6.76 -11.67 -16.11
CA LYS A 16 5.74 -12.61 -16.54
C LYS A 16 4.35 -11.99 -16.47
N ARG A 17 3.67 -11.92 -17.61
CA ARG A 17 2.24 -11.65 -17.65
C ARG A 17 1.47 -12.96 -17.42
N ILE A 18 0.57 -12.95 -16.45
CA ILE A 18 -0.29 -14.06 -16.09
C ILE A 18 -1.72 -13.66 -16.48
N LYS A 19 -2.35 -14.48 -17.30
CA LYS A 19 -3.79 -14.34 -17.61
C LYS A 19 -4.58 -14.93 -16.46
N ASP A 20 -5.64 -14.25 -16.06
CA ASP A 20 -6.56 -14.81 -15.09
C ASP A 20 -7.40 -15.95 -15.71
N PRO A 21 -7.63 -17.06 -14.99
CA PRO A 21 -8.42 -18.17 -15.49
C PRO A 21 -9.94 -17.89 -15.54
N PHE A 22 -10.43 -16.86 -14.86
CA PHE A 22 -11.85 -16.53 -14.73
C PHE A 22 -12.24 -15.19 -15.36
N ASP A 23 -11.30 -14.26 -15.54
CA ASP A 23 -11.52 -12.98 -16.23
C ASP A 23 -10.47 -12.75 -17.34
N PRO A 24 -10.85 -12.84 -18.64
CA PRO A 24 -9.91 -12.64 -19.74
C PRO A 24 -9.33 -11.21 -19.81
N ASN A 25 -9.96 -10.24 -19.14
CA ASN A 25 -9.51 -8.86 -19.06
C ASN A 25 -8.64 -8.58 -17.83
N LEU A 26 -8.62 -9.49 -16.84
CA LEU A 26 -7.72 -9.40 -15.71
C LEU A 26 -6.34 -9.90 -16.13
N HIS A 27 -5.38 -8.99 -16.05
CA HIS A 27 -3.99 -9.30 -16.29
C HIS A 27 -3.20 -8.99 -15.04
N GLN A 28 -2.40 -9.96 -14.62
CA GLN A 28 -1.38 -9.76 -13.60
C GLN A 28 -0.02 -9.69 -14.28
N LEU A 29 0.83 -8.80 -13.81
CA LEU A 29 2.23 -8.75 -14.21
C LEU A 29 3.10 -8.94 -12.98
N GLU A 30 3.89 -10.01 -12.96
CA GLU A 30 4.88 -10.22 -11.91
C GLU A 30 6.27 -9.95 -12.47
N THR A 31 7.04 -9.10 -11.79
CA THR A 31 8.38 -8.72 -12.23
C THR A 31 9.34 -8.55 -11.05
N LEU A 32 10.62 -8.82 -11.29
CA LEU A 32 11.69 -8.39 -10.38
C LEU A 32 12.22 -7.03 -10.86
N LEU A 33 12.26 -6.05 -9.95
CA LEU A 33 12.70 -4.70 -10.26
C LEU A 33 13.78 -4.25 -9.26
N PRO A 34 14.81 -3.51 -9.72
CA PRO A 34 15.76 -2.87 -8.81
C PRO A 34 15.06 -1.75 -8.02
N PHE A 35 15.58 -1.45 -6.84
CA PHE A 35 14.98 -0.46 -5.94
C PHE A 35 14.77 0.92 -6.59
N SER A 36 15.70 1.36 -7.43
CA SER A 36 15.66 2.63 -8.18
C SER A 36 14.48 2.72 -9.14
N GLU A 37 14.06 1.62 -9.74
CA GLU A 37 12.86 1.57 -10.58
C GLU A 37 11.60 1.54 -9.70
N VAL A 38 11.60 0.74 -8.63
CA VAL A 38 10.44 0.66 -7.71
C VAL A 38 10.19 1.96 -6.98
N ASN A 39 11.23 2.75 -6.67
CA ASN A 39 11.10 4.05 -6.02
C ASN A 39 10.38 5.11 -6.87
N LYS A 40 10.13 4.83 -8.16
CA LYS A 40 9.30 5.68 -9.04
C LYS A 40 7.80 5.42 -8.87
N LEU A 41 7.43 4.32 -8.21
CA LEU A 41 6.03 4.04 -7.87
C LEU A 41 5.51 5.06 -6.84
N VAL A 42 4.19 5.11 -6.70
CA VAL A 42 3.50 5.94 -5.71
C VAL A 42 2.79 5.06 -4.70
N SER A 43 2.75 5.48 -3.44
CA SER A 43 1.99 4.76 -2.41
C SER A 43 0.51 4.69 -2.76
N GLY A 44 -0.05 5.77 -3.30
CA GLY A 44 -1.47 5.89 -3.61
C GLY A 44 -2.36 5.74 -2.37
N ASN A 45 -3.64 5.42 -2.59
CA ASN A 45 -4.66 5.27 -1.55
C ASN A 45 -5.05 3.79 -1.31
N ALA A 46 -4.42 2.84 -2.02
CA ALA A 46 -4.72 1.41 -1.87
C ALA A 46 -4.22 0.80 -0.57
N ASN A 47 -3.21 1.39 0.07
CA ASN A 47 -2.67 0.85 1.30
C ASN A 47 -3.65 1.05 2.47
N VAL A 48 -3.88 -0.01 3.25
CA VAL A 48 -4.81 -0.01 4.38
C VAL A 48 -4.22 0.66 5.62
N ARG A 49 -2.89 0.68 5.80
CA ARG A 49 -2.25 1.37 6.94
C ARG A 49 -0.87 1.92 6.63
N ARG A 50 -0.49 2.99 7.34
CA ARG A 50 0.84 3.59 7.21
C ARG A 50 1.92 2.59 7.68
N PRO A 51 3.08 2.52 7.01
CA PRO A 51 4.18 1.68 7.46
C PRO A 51 4.78 2.21 8.77
N LYS A 52 4.92 1.33 9.75
CA LYS A 52 5.61 1.61 11.02
C LYS A 52 7.11 1.30 10.92
N GLU A 53 7.95 2.33 10.86
CA GLU A 53 9.41 2.19 10.77
C GLU A 53 10.04 1.52 12.01
N SER A 54 9.42 1.66 13.18
CA SER A 54 9.88 1.01 14.40
C SER A 54 9.59 -0.50 14.46
N SER A 55 8.80 -1.03 13.50
CA SER A 55 8.37 -2.42 13.47
C SER A 55 9.52 -3.40 13.16
N LYS A 56 9.40 -4.64 13.66
CA LYS A 56 10.37 -5.71 13.40
C LYS A 56 10.53 -6.02 11.90
N PRO A 57 9.45 -6.12 11.07
CA PRO A 57 9.60 -6.34 9.64
C PRO A 57 10.41 -5.25 8.94
N PHE A 58 10.16 -3.98 9.27
CA PHE A 58 10.91 -2.85 8.68
C PHE A 58 12.40 -2.92 9.01
N LYS A 59 12.75 -3.11 10.28
CA LYS A 59 14.15 -3.26 10.73
C LYS A 59 14.84 -4.46 10.09
N SER A 60 14.15 -5.61 9.99
CA SER A 60 14.68 -6.82 9.35
C SER A 60 14.96 -6.63 7.86
N MET A 61 14.14 -5.81 7.18
CA MET A 61 14.35 -5.47 5.78
C MET A 61 15.55 -4.54 5.59
N LEU A 62 15.73 -3.52 6.45
CA LEU A 62 16.95 -2.70 6.44
C LEU A 62 18.21 -3.54 6.66
N ASP A 63 18.19 -4.45 7.64
CA ASP A 63 19.28 -5.41 7.86
C ASP A 63 19.56 -6.26 6.61
N SER A 64 18.51 -6.65 5.87
CA SER A 64 18.66 -7.42 4.64
C SER A 64 19.31 -6.60 3.52
N VAL A 65 18.97 -5.31 3.41
CA VAL A 65 19.61 -4.36 2.46
C VAL A 65 21.10 -4.19 2.79
N ASP A 66 21.44 -4.05 4.07
CA ASP A 66 22.80 -3.72 4.48
C ASP A 66 23.73 -4.94 4.45
N LYS A 67 23.23 -6.10 4.90
CA LYS A 67 24.06 -7.32 5.10
C LYS A 67 23.94 -8.34 3.97
N SER A 68 22.82 -8.36 3.24
CA SER A 68 22.56 -9.39 2.23
C SER A 68 21.70 -8.89 1.05
N PRO A 69 22.08 -7.77 0.39
CA PRO A 69 21.23 -7.10 -0.60
C PRO A 69 20.80 -8.03 -1.76
N ARG A 70 21.70 -8.91 -2.21
CA ARG A 70 21.43 -9.91 -3.27
C ARG A 70 20.27 -10.85 -2.94
N ALA A 71 20.02 -11.13 -1.66
CA ALA A 71 18.97 -12.03 -1.20
C ALA A 71 17.65 -11.32 -0.85
N PHE A 72 17.56 -9.99 -1.00
CA PHE A 72 16.40 -9.22 -0.54
C PHE A 72 15.07 -9.73 -1.14
N HIS A 73 15.02 -9.93 -2.46
CA HIS A 73 13.83 -10.43 -3.15
C HIS A 73 13.41 -11.85 -2.75
N ILE A 74 14.31 -12.65 -2.17
CA ILE A 74 14.03 -14.01 -1.69
C ILE A 74 13.47 -13.96 -0.27
N LYS A 75 14.02 -13.07 0.56
CA LYS A 75 13.68 -12.94 1.98
C LYS A 75 12.38 -12.18 2.23
N ASN A 76 11.89 -11.43 1.25
CA ASN A 76 10.76 -10.51 1.40
C ASN A 76 9.69 -10.77 0.35
N ARG A 77 8.42 -10.65 0.76
CA ARG A 77 7.25 -10.96 -0.08
C ARG A 77 7.13 -10.06 -1.32
N GLY A 78 7.64 -8.83 -1.22
CA GLY A 78 7.60 -7.85 -2.29
C GLY A 78 6.44 -6.87 -2.16
N ILE A 79 5.96 -6.39 -3.29
CA ILE A 79 4.93 -5.34 -3.39
C ILE A 79 3.80 -5.83 -4.29
N THR A 80 2.56 -5.58 -3.87
CA THR A 80 1.38 -5.66 -4.75
C THR A 80 0.90 -4.24 -5.06
N PHE A 81 0.80 -3.91 -6.34
CA PHE A 81 0.45 -2.60 -6.85
C PHE A 81 -0.82 -2.68 -7.69
N ILE A 82 -1.84 -1.87 -7.36
CA ILE A 82 -3.10 -1.78 -8.10
C ILE A 82 -3.05 -0.55 -9.01
N CYS A 83 -3.45 -0.70 -10.29
CA CYS A 83 -3.42 0.38 -11.29
C CYS A 83 -4.57 0.29 -12.31
N ASP A 84 -4.86 1.37 -13.03
CA ASP A 84 -5.89 1.43 -14.08
C ASP A 84 -5.55 0.54 -15.28
N ALA A 85 -4.26 0.50 -15.65
CA ALA A 85 -3.71 -0.33 -16.71
C ALA A 85 -2.19 -0.44 -16.60
N PHE A 86 -1.61 -1.41 -17.30
CA PHE A 86 -0.18 -1.46 -17.56
C PHE A 86 0.11 -1.97 -18.97
N GLU A 87 1.17 -1.47 -19.58
CA GLU A 87 1.61 -1.82 -20.93
C GLU A 87 3.11 -2.09 -20.95
N LEU A 88 3.51 -3.23 -21.48
CA LEU A 88 4.92 -3.58 -21.66
C LEU A 88 5.30 -3.34 -23.12
N THR A 89 6.32 -2.51 -23.37
CA THR A 89 6.83 -2.29 -24.72
C THR A 89 7.53 -3.53 -25.26
N SER A 90 7.63 -3.61 -26.59
CA SER A 90 8.52 -4.58 -27.24
C SER A 90 9.96 -4.41 -26.76
N ALA A 91 10.72 -5.50 -26.77
CA ALA A 91 12.13 -5.49 -26.38
C ALA A 91 12.94 -4.59 -27.34
N ALA A 92 13.71 -3.66 -26.78
CA ALA A 92 14.72 -2.92 -27.51
C ALA A 92 15.87 -3.85 -27.92
N PRO A 93 16.75 -3.45 -28.85
CA PRO A 93 17.88 -4.28 -29.31
C PRO A 93 18.82 -4.76 -28.20
N ASN A 94 18.86 -4.07 -27.07
CA ASN A 94 19.63 -4.43 -25.87
C ASN A 94 18.85 -5.32 -24.88
N GLY A 95 17.69 -5.85 -25.28
CA GLY A 95 16.82 -6.69 -24.45
C GLY A 95 15.91 -5.93 -23.46
N SER A 96 16.17 -4.64 -23.22
CA SER A 96 15.39 -3.86 -22.25
C SER A 96 13.97 -3.58 -22.74
N ARG A 97 13.01 -3.55 -21.79
CA ARG A 97 11.61 -3.18 -22.02
C ARG A 97 11.22 -2.04 -21.10
N GLN A 98 10.20 -1.29 -21.51
CA GLN A 98 9.55 -0.31 -20.65
C GLN A 98 8.20 -0.85 -20.20
N LEU A 99 7.91 -0.69 -18.91
CA LEU A 99 6.61 -0.93 -18.33
C LEU A 99 5.97 0.42 -18.04
N ASN A 100 4.91 0.75 -18.76
CA ASN A 100 4.12 1.95 -18.57
C ASN A 100 2.90 1.60 -17.72
N ILE A 101 2.80 2.17 -16.53
CA ILE A 101 1.71 1.95 -15.58
C ILE A 101 0.82 3.18 -15.62
N THR A 102 -0.46 2.99 -15.84
CA THR A 102 -1.46 4.05 -15.89
C THR A 102 -2.26 4.07 -14.59
N LEU A 103 -2.44 5.26 -14.01
CA LEU A 103 -3.32 5.51 -12.87
C LEU A 103 -4.55 6.30 -13.34
N ALA A 104 -5.71 6.03 -12.73
CA ALA A 104 -6.98 6.61 -13.10
C ALA A 104 -7.12 8.08 -12.68
N ASP A 105 -6.52 8.51 -11.55
CA ASP A 105 -6.53 9.92 -11.13
C ASP A 105 -5.38 10.35 -10.20
N ASN A 106 -5.14 11.66 -10.18
CA ASN A 106 -4.01 12.36 -9.57
C ASN A 106 -4.24 12.66 -8.08
N GLY A 107 -4.12 11.66 -7.21
CA GLY A 107 -4.18 11.86 -5.78
C GLY A 107 -2.81 11.73 -5.11
N ASP A 108 -1.98 12.76 -5.16
CA ASP A 108 -1.00 13.05 -4.09
C ASP A 108 -1.72 13.61 -2.84
N GLY A 109 -3.06 13.44 -2.78
CA GLY A 109 -3.88 13.75 -1.64
C GLY A 109 -3.49 12.83 -0.50
N ASP A 110 -3.02 13.45 0.58
CA ASP A 110 -3.08 12.86 1.91
C ASP A 110 -4.48 12.24 2.11
N TYR A 111 -4.55 11.20 2.93
CA TYR A 111 -5.68 10.27 3.11
C TYR A 111 -6.99 10.91 3.67
N MET A 112 -7.26 12.18 3.38
CA MET A 112 -8.26 13.06 3.96
C MET A 112 -9.15 13.75 2.91
N ASP A 113 -9.25 13.25 1.67
CA ASP A 113 -10.27 13.77 0.75
C ASP A 113 -11.66 13.32 1.20
N GLU A 114 -12.40 14.25 1.80
CA GLU A 114 -13.70 14.11 2.47
C GLU A 114 -14.87 13.71 1.54
N GLU A 115 -14.66 13.55 0.23
CA GLU A 115 -15.77 13.34 -0.73
C GLU A 115 -15.73 12.02 -1.51
N ILE A 116 -14.69 11.19 -1.43
CA ILE A 116 -14.58 10.07 -2.37
C ILE A 116 -15.05 8.73 -1.78
N THR A 117 -16.37 8.61 -1.66
CA THR A 117 -17.04 7.31 -1.45
C THR A 117 -16.87 6.35 -2.65
N ASP A 118 -16.37 6.85 -3.79
CA ASP A 118 -16.19 6.12 -5.05
C ASP A 118 -14.74 6.17 -5.58
N ALA A 119 -13.75 6.44 -4.70
CA ALA A 119 -12.34 6.51 -5.10
C ALA A 119 -11.85 5.11 -5.40
N ARG A 120 -11.54 4.85 -6.67
CA ARG A 120 -10.74 3.68 -7.03
C ARG A 120 -9.47 3.66 -6.18
N LYS A 121 -9.24 2.51 -5.53
CA LYS A 121 -8.04 2.28 -4.73
C LYS A 121 -6.90 1.88 -5.66
N GLU A 122 -5.89 2.73 -5.80
CA GLU A 122 -4.73 2.50 -6.64
C GLU A 122 -3.43 2.77 -5.86
N GLY A 123 -2.31 2.22 -6.33
CA GLY A 123 -1.02 2.28 -5.65
C GLY A 123 -0.66 0.99 -4.90
N ILE A 124 0.14 1.12 -3.86
CA ILE A 124 0.66 0.01 -3.05
C ILE A 124 -0.45 -0.58 -2.19
N ALA A 125 -1.02 -1.71 -2.60
CA ALA A 125 -2.04 -2.43 -1.82
C ALA A 125 -1.40 -3.31 -0.73
N ASP A 126 -0.19 -3.82 -0.98
CA ASP A 126 0.60 -4.57 -0.03
C ASP A 126 2.09 -4.32 -0.24
N GLY A 127 2.88 -4.46 0.82
CA GLY A 127 4.31 -4.17 0.81
C GLY A 127 4.64 -2.72 1.18
N GLY A 128 3.75 -2.01 1.88
CA GLY A 128 3.99 -0.62 2.31
C GLY A 128 5.28 -0.45 3.13
N HIS A 129 5.61 -1.42 4.00
CA HIS A 129 6.89 -1.42 4.71
C HIS A 129 8.08 -1.64 3.76
N THR A 130 7.94 -2.53 2.77
CA THR A 130 8.97 -2.78 1.76
C THR A 130 9.22 -1.52 0.95
N PHE A 131 8.16 -0.81 0.54
CA PHE A 131 8.26 0.46 -0.17
C PHE A 131 8.94 1.55 0.66
N ALA A 132 8.60 1.68 1.95
CA ALA A 132 9.27 2.62 2.85
C ALA A 132 10.77 2.29 3.03
N VAL A 133 11.15 1.01 3.11
CA VAL A 133 12.56 0.60 3.14
C VAL A 133 13.29 0.95 1.83
N ILE A 134 12.63 0.78 0.68
CA ILE A 134 13.17 1.17 -0.61
C ILE A 134 13.44 2.67 -0.64
N ALA A 135 12.46 3.49 -0.27
CA ALA A 135 12.60 4.95 -0.21
C ALA A 135 13.74 5.38 0.73
N ASN A 136 13.80 4.81 1.95
CA ASN A 136 14.89 5.06 2.89
C ASN A 136 16.27 4.67 2.30
N THR A 137 16.33 3.53 1.61
CA THR A 137 17.57 3.05 0.97
C THR A 137 18.02 3.99 -0.15
N MET A 138 17.09 4.51 -0.95
CA MET A 138 17.42 5.46 -2.02
C MET A 138 18.00 6.78 -1.49
N LEU A 139 17.54 7.26 -0.33
CA LEU A 139 18.10 8.46 0.31
C LEU A 139 19.57 8.29 0.74
N ARG A 140 20.00 7.05 1.01
CA ARG A 140 21.37 6.72 1.46
C ARG A 140 22.17 5.92 0.42
N MET A 141 21.70 5.87 -0.83
CA MET A 141 22.26 5.00 -1.87
C MET A 141 23.74 5.31 -2.16
N GLU A 142 24.12 6.60 -2.18
CA GLU A 142 25.49 7.01 -2.47
C GLU A 142 26.48 6.61 -1.36
N ASP A 143 26.03 6.55 -0.10
CA ASP A 143 26.85 6.03 0.98
C ASP A 143 26.97 4.50 0.92
N LEU A 144 25.89 3.81 0.59
CA LEU A 144 25.89 2.36 0.43
C LEU A 144 26.81 1.89 -0.72
N LYS A 145 26.85 2.63 -1.83
CA LYS A 145 27.74 2.35 -2.98
C LYS A 145 29.24 2.44 -2.65
N LYS A 146 29.62 3.12 -1.56
CA LYS A 146 31.03 3.17 -1.09
C LYS A 146 31.49 1.81 -0.55
N ASN A 147 30.56 0.93 -0.19
CA ASN A 147 30.85 -0.45 0.15
C ASN A 147 30.93 -1.29 -1.14
N GLU A 148 32.13 -1.76 -1.50
CA GLU A 148 32.38 -2.51 -2.74
C GLU A 148 31.56 -3.80 -2.86
N ASP A 149 31.20 -4.42 -1.73
CA ASP A 149 30.40 -5.66 -1.70
C ASP A 149 28.89 -5.41 -1.86
N TRP A 150 28.47 -4.16 -1.68
CA TRP A 150 27.07 -3.77 -1.78
C TRP A 150 26.63 -3.73 -3.24
N THR A 151 25.40 -4.16 -3.47
CA THR A 151 24.76 -4.07 -4.78
C THR A 151 23.32 -3.67 -4.57
N GLU A 152 22.73 -3.04 -5.58
CA GLU A 152 21.35 -2.62 -5.50
C GLU A 152 20.42 -3.83 -5.35
N PRO A 153 19.59 -3.90 -4.30
CA PRO A 153 18.66 -5.00 -4.14
C PRO A 153 17.56 -4.96 -5.20
N TYR A 154 17.04 -6.15 -5.49
CA TYR A 154 15.83 -6.34 -6.28
C TYR A 154 14.66 -6.67 -5.37
N VAL A 155 13.45 -6.38 -5.82
CA VAL A 155 12.20 -6.73 -5.15
C VAL A 155 11.19 -7.26 -6.17
N ARG A 156 10.36 -8.21 -5.74
CA ARG A 156 9.25 -8.72 -6.54
C ARG A 156 8.10 -7.72 -6.49
N VAL A 157 7.57 -7.33 -7.64
CA VAL A 157 6.42 -6.46 -7.77
C VAL A 157 5.35 -7.16 -8.60
N ARG A 158 4.14 -7.21 -8.06
CA ARG A 158 2.94 -7.70 -8.75
C ARG A 158 2.04 -6.52 -9.08
N PHE A 159 1.80 -6.27 -10.36
CA PHE A 159 0.83 -5.30 -10.85
C PHE A 159 -0.50 -5.99 -11.14
N ILE A 160 -1.60 -5.39 -10.67
CA ILE A 160 -2.97 -5.87 -10.83
C ILE A 160 -3.83 -4.71 -11.35
N THR A 161 -4.66 -4.96 -12.36
CA THR A 161 -5.55 -3.94 -12.91
C THR A 161 -6.80 -3.75 -12.07
N SER A 162 -7.17 -2.51 -11.74
CA SER A 162 -8.37 -2.14 -10.97
C SER A 162 -9.70 -2.34 -11.72
N LYS A 163 -9.65 -2.66 -13.02
CA LYS A 163 -10.83 -2.86 -13.88
C LYS A 163 -11.40 -4.28 -13.89
N ALA A 164 -10.74 -5.22 -13.24
CA ALA A 164 -11.22 -6.60 -13.22
C ALA A 164 -12.43 -6.75 -12.29
N ALA A 165 -13.44 -7.50 -12.73
CA ALA A 165 -14.72 -7.59 -12.01
C ALA A 165 -14.60 -8.18 -10.59
N PHE A 166 -13.53 -8.94 -10.34
CA PHE A 166 -13.27 -9.61 -9.05
C PHE A 166 -12.22 -8.91 -8.19
N VAL A 167 -11.69 -7.76 -8.62
CA VAL A 167 -10.75 -6.98 -7.83
C VAL A 167 -11.56 -6.05 -6.92
N VAL A 168 -11.84 -6.53 -5.72
CA VAL A 168 -12.37 -5.74 -4.59
C VAL A 168 -11.19 -5.38 -3.69
N PRO A 169 -10.64 -4.16 -3.74
CA PRO A 169 -9.43 -3.78 -3.02
C PRO A 169 -9.49 -4.06 -1.51
N GLU A 170 -10.65 -3.86 -0.89
CA GLU A 170 -10.91 -4.11 0.54
C GLU A 170 -10.66 -5.58 0.89
N GLU A 171 -11.31 -6.50 0.17
CA GLU A 171 -11.17 -7.95 0.36
C GLU A 171 -9.76 -8.42 0.05
N MET A 172 -9.16 -7.87 -1.02
CA MET A 172 -7.80 -8.19 -1.42
C MET A 172 -6.80 -7.79 -0.35
N VAL A 173 -6.85 -6.56 0.15
CA VAL A 173 -5.86 -6.10 1.14
C VAL A 173 -6.06 -6.83 2.47
N GLU A 174 -7.29 -7.13 2.86
CA GLU A 174 -7.58 -7.98 4.03
C GLU A 174 -6.94 -9.37 3.87
N ALA A 175 -7.15 -10.04 2.74
CA ALA A 175 -6.58 -11.34 2.45
C ALA A 175 -5.04 -11.31 2.29
N LEU A 176 -4.49 -10.18 1.85
CA LEU A 176 -3.05 -10.00 1.67
C LEU A 176 -2.32 -9.74 3.01
N ASN A 177 -2.96 -9.21 4.04
CA ASN A 177 -2.31 -8.86 5.32
C ASN A 177 -2.13 -10.06 6.29
N THR A 178 -1.59 -11.18 5.81
CA THR A 178 -1.45 -12.42 6.61
C THR A 178 -0.31 -12.41 7.63
N SER A 179 0.71 -11.55 7.47
CA SER A 179 1.86 -11.52 8.40
C SER A 179 1.55 -10.82 9.72
N THR A 180 0.71 -9.81 9.70
CA THR A 180 0.19 -9.14 10.88
C THR A 180 -1.17 -8.59 10.50
N GLN A 181 -2.22 -9.30 10.94
CA GLN A 181 -3.59 -8.97 10.60
C GLN A 181 -3.88 -7.50 10.92
N VAL A 182 -4.53 -6.83 9.97
CA VAL A 182 -4.99 -5.45 10.17
C VAL A 182 -6.08 -5.45 11.23
N LYS A 183 -6.04 -4.47 12.13
CA LYS A 183 -7.09 -4.31 13.14
C LYS A 183 -8.40 -3.87 12.50
N GLU A 184 -9.52 -4.36 13.03
CA GLU A 184 -10.86 -4.14 12.46
C GLU A 184 -11.18 -2.65 12.25
N HIS A 185 -10.94 -1.78 13.24
CA HIS A 185 -11.15 -0.32 13.07
C HIS A 185 -10.43 0.30 11.86
N THR A 186 -9.27 -0.23 11.47
CA THR A 186 -8.56 0.24 10.27
C THR A 186 -9.23 -0.24 8.99
N MET A 187 -9.82 -1.44 9.00
CA MET A 187 -10.66 -1.92 7.90
C MET A 187 -11.95 -1.11 7.79
N ASP A 188 -12.57 -0.77 8.92
CA ASP A 188 -13.80 0.03 8.96
C ASP A 188 -13.56 1.43 8.38
N GLU A 189 -12.45 2.06 8.77
CA GLU A 189 -11.98 3.30 8.16
C GLU A 189 -11.71 3.13 6.65
N TYR A 190 -11.07 2.04 6.24
CA TYR A 190 -10.76 1.79 4.83
C TYR A 190 -12.02 1.62 3.97
N ARG A 191 -13.08 1.06 4.55
CA ARG A 191 -14.45 0.93 4.01
C ARG A 191 -15.29 2.21 4.17
N ASN A 192 -14.70 3.30 4.68
CA ASN A 192 -15.36 4.58 4.95
C ASN A 192 -16.50 4.52 5.99
N GLU A 193 -16.51 3.53 6.89
CA GLU A 193 -17.57 3.37 7.90
C GLU A 193 -17.57 4.50 8.96
N PHE A 194 -16.43 5.17 9.16
CA PHE A 194 -16.34 6.34 10.03
C PHE A 194 -16.74 7.66 9.37
N GLN A 195 -17.06 7.69 8.07
CA GLN A 195 -17.41 8.93 7.39
C GLN A 195 -18.57 9.68 8.06
N PRO A 196 -19.68 9.04 8.46
CA PRO A 196 -20.76 9.73 9.16
C PRO A 196 -20.30 10.40 10.47
N LEU A 197 -19.34 9.79 11.18
CA LEU A 197 -18.78 10.34 12.41
C LEU A 197 -17.86 11.54 12.13
N LYS A 198 -17.01 11.43 11.09
CA LYS A 198 -16.17 12.54 10.63
C LYS A 198 -17.01 13.75 10.24
N ASP A 199 -18.09 13.53 9.47
CA ASP A 199 -19.02 14.59 9.07
C ASP A 199 -19.65 15.29 10.29
N ILE A 200 -20.02 14.54 11.32
CA ILE A 200 -20.56 15.11 12.57
C ILE A 200 -19.50 15.95 13.29
N PHE A 201 -18.27 15.46 13.40
CA PHE A 201 -17.19 16.18 14.06
C PHE A 201 -16.80 17.45 13.31
N THR A 202 -16.67 17.38 11.98
CA THR A 202 -16.37 18.54 11.14
C THR A 202 -17.49 19.59 11.23
N LYS A 203 -18.77 19.19 11.16
CA LYS A 203 -19.92 20.10 11.34
C LYS A 203 -19.97 20.75 12.73
N ALA A 204 -19.43 20.08 13.74
CA ALA A 204 -19.32 20.61 15.10
C ALA A 204 -18.00 21.37 15.35
N ASN A 205 -17.23 21.68 14.28
CA ASN A 205 -15.96 22.41 14.34
C ASN A 205 -14.85 21.72 15.16
N PHE A 206 -14.91 20.39 15.31
CA PHE A 206 -13.79 19.63 15.87
C PHE A 206 -12.71 19.39 14.82
N ASN A 207 -11.45 19.48 15.22
CA ASN A 207 -10.33 19.13 14.35
C ASN A 207 -10.10 17.62 14.35
N ILE A 208 -10.57 16.95 13.30
CA ILE A 208 -10.46 15.49 13.13
C ILE A 208 -9.01 14.99 12.91
N ALA A 209 -8.07 15.87 12.56
CA ALA A 209 -6.67 15.49 12.35
C ALA A 209 -5.97 15.00 13.63
N HIS A 210 -6.54 15.30 14.82
CA HIS A 210 -6.06 14.75 16.09
C HIS A 210 -6.55 13.33 16.36
N ILE A 211 -7.40 12.77 15.51
CA ILE A 211 -7.98 11.43 15.68
C ILE A 211 -7.28 10.46 14.72
N ALA A 212 -6.71 9.41 15.27
CA ALA A 212 -6.18 8.27 14.53
C ALA A 212 -7.32 7.30 14.21
N PHE A 213 -7.70 7.21 12.94
CA PHE A 213 -8.73 6.29 12.44
C PHE A 213 -8.14 4.95 12.00
N ARG A 214 -6.83 4.91 11.72
CA ARG A 214 -6.09 3.72 11.28
C ARG A 214 -4.91 3.41 12.18
N GLU A 215 -4.42 2.18 12.06
CA GLU A 215 -3.14 1.79 12.63
C GLU A 215 -2.00 2.65 12.08
N ASN A 216 -1.16 3.14 13.00
CA ASN A 216 0.02 3.97 12.71
C ASN A 216 -0.30 5.36 12.15
N ASP A 217 -1.55 5.82 12.23
CA ASP A 217 -1.86 7.23 12.06
C ASP A 217 -1.17 8.08 13.15
N THR A 218 -0.97 9.36 12.86
CA THR A 218 -0.29 10.31 13.73
C THR A 218 -1.22 11.03 14.70
N GLY A 219 -2.53 10.74 14.66
CA GLY A 219 -3.51 11.31 15.56
C GLY A 219 -3.20 10.97 17.02
N GLU A 220 -3.45 11.93 17.92
CA GLU A 220 -3.23 11.77 19.35
C GLU A 220 -4.26 10.83 19.99
N TRP A 221 -5.51 10.87 19.50
CA TRP A 221 -6.63 10.11 20.04
C TRP A 221 -7.01 8.96 19.13
N ASP A 222 -7.07 7.74 19.66
CA ASP A 222 -7.54 6.57 18.90
C ASP A 222 -9.08 6.62 18.76
N ILE A 223 -9.65 6.31 17.58
CA ILE A 223 -11.11 6.25 17.42
C ILE A 223 -11.77 5.36 18.45
N ARG A 224 -11.13 4.24 18.79
CA ARG A 224 -11.71 3.24 19.69
C ARG A 224 -11.94 3.86 21.06
N ASP A 225 -11.04 4.74 21.52
CA ASP A 225 -11.20 5.45 22.79
C ASP A 225 -12.37 6.44 22.74
N ILE A 226 -12.55 7.13 21.61
CA ILE A 226 -13.67 8.05 21.40
C ILE A 226 -15.00 7.29 21.40
N LEU A 227 -15.08 6.20 20.63
CA LEU A 227 -16.28 5.36 20.55
C LEU A 227 -16.64 4.73 21.90
N GLN A 228 -15.65 4.27 22.67
CA GLN A 228 -15.87 3.75 24.01
C GLN A 228 -16.45 4.83 24.95
N ARG A 229 -15.92 6.06 24.89
CA ARG A 229 -16.43 7.20 25.67
C ARG A 229 -17.85 7.58 25.27
N LEU A 230 -18.16 7.63 23.99
CA LEU A 230 -19.52 7.88 23.50
C LEU A 230 -20.48 6.76 23.93
N GLY A 231 -20.03 5.51 23.88
CA GLY A 231 -20.77 4.33 24.32
C GLY A 231 -21.21 4.37 25.79
N CYS A 232 -20.50 5.12 26.66
CA CYS A 232 -20.90 5.33 28.04
C CYS A 232 -22.20 6.13 28.21
N PHE A 233 -22.55 6.97 27.23
CA PHE A 233 -23.71 7.87 27.29
C PHE A 233 -24.92 7.36 26.48
N LEU A 234 -24.80 6.18 25.85
CA LEU A 234 -25.91 5.57 25.12
C LEU A 234 -27.00 5.11 26.10
N LYS A 235 -28.19 5.71 25.97
CA LYS A 235 -29.36 5.45 26.81
C LYS A 235 -29.87 4.00 26.68
N ASP A 236 -29.73 3.41 25.50
CA ASP A 236 -30.27 2.08 25.15
C ASP A 236 -29.18 1.01 25.05
N LYS A 237 -28.29 0.97 26.05
CA LYS A 237 -27.10 0.10 26.12
C LYS A 237 -27.39 -1.42 26.00
N GLN A 238 -28.66 -1.84 26.12
CA GLN A 238 -29.04 -3.25 26.24
C GLN A 238 -28.80 -4.08 24.97
N ASN A 239 -28.61 -3.46 23.80
CA ASN A 239 -28.42 -4.18 22.52
C ASN A 239 -27.00 -4.14 21.94
N LEU A 240 -26.09 -3.36 22.53
CA LEU A 240 -24.68 -3.35 22.12
C LEU A 240 -23.93 -4.25 23.11
N GLY A 241 -23.64 -5.48 22.68
CA GLY A 241 -22.90 -6.45 23.49
C GLY A 241 -21.55 -5.91 23.97
N PRO A 242 -20.87 -6.61 24.90
CA PRO A 242 -19.59 -6.17 25.52
C PRO A 242 -18.37 -6.21 24.58
N GLN A 243 -18.58 -5.97 23.28
CA GLN A 243 -17.64 -6.22 22.18
C GLN A 243 -17.38 -4.99 21.30
N MET A 244 -17.71 -3.76 21.71
CA MET A 244 -17.14 -2.60 21.00
C MET A 244 -15.62 -2.58 21.26
N TYR A 245 -14.87 -3.11 20.29
CA TYR A 245 -13.41 -3.24 20.20
C TYR A 245 -12.72 -3.46 21.55
N ARG A 246 -12.54 -4.72 21.94
CA ARG A 246 -11.59 -5.05 23.01
C ARG A 246 -10.18 -4.74 22.49
N SER A 247 -9.44 -3.97 23.28
CA SER A 247 -8.09 -3.45 23.01
C SER A 247 -7.08 -4.51 22.60
#